data_AF-A0A7Y3BGJ3-F1
#
_entry.id   AF-A0A7Y3BGJ3-F1
#
_cell.length_a   1.000
_cell.length_b   1.000
_cell.length_c   1.000
_cell.angle_alpha   90.00
_cell.angle_beta   90.00
_cell.angle_gamma   90.00
#
_symmetry.space_group_name_H-M   'P 1'
#
loop_
_entity.id
_entity.type
_entity.pdbx_description
1 polymer ?
#
loop_
_entity_poly.entity_id
_entity_poly.type
_entity_poly.pdbx_seq_one_letter_code
_entity_poly.pdbx_strand_id
1 'polypeptide(L)'
;LDHDAEPFSQIGKGYFAILIDQGEGNIPYQGITPIAGGSLSACAETYFAQSEQLPTRFALSFGKNQTPGEGMHWRAGGIMIQQMPKASPTVTEEGSGEGGLLQAEDVLEGAESENWEHVKILLNTAEDIELIGPTVQPTELLVRLFNQDGPRVFEPQPIEFGCTCSSDRVRQSLSIYSARDIGHMTTDEGIVTADCQFCGAHYEFDPKTLGFEAEKDES
;
A
#
# COMPACT_ATOMS: atom_id res chain seq x y z
N LEU A 1 -8.28 -5.43 19.76
CA LEU A 1 -8.09 -4.13 19.09
C LEU A 1 -9.00 -3.14 19.79
N ASP A 2 -8.50 -1.94 20.05
CA ASP A 2 -9.31 -0.88 20.64
C ASP A 2 -9.99 -0.14 19.49
N HIS A 3 -11.31 -0.27 19.39
CA HIS A 3 -12.07 0.31 18.28
C HIS A 3 -12.23 1.83 18.39
N ASP A 4 -11.90 2.41 19.56
CA ASP A 4 -12.02 3.84 19.84
C ASP A 4 -10.65 4.55 19.79
N ALA A 5 -9.54 3.80 19.69
CA ALA A 5 -8.20 4.36 19.57
C ALA A 5 -7.83 4.73 18.13
N GLU A 6 -7.01 5.79 17.99
CA GLU A 6 -6.42 6.18 16.71
C GLU A 6 -5.77 4.99 16.00
N PRO A 7 -6.12 4.67 14.74
CA PRO A 7 -5.70 3.43 14.09
C PRO A 7 -4.18 3.20 14.10
N PHE A 8 -3.40 4.25 13.84
CA PHE A 8 -1.94 4.16 13.79
C PHE A 8 -1.33 3.80 15.14
N SER A 9 -1.92 4.24 16.25
CA SER A 9 -1.42 3.94 17.60
C SER A 9 -1.47 2.45 17.95
N GLN A 10 -2.35 1.69 17.28
CA GLN A 10 -2.53 0.26 17.50
C GLN A 10 -1.41 -0.60 16.88
N ILE A 11 -0.59 -0.02 15.98
CA ILE A 11 0.55 -0.71 15.36
C ILE A 11 1.70 -0.87 16.38
N GLY A 12 1.86 0.10 17.28
CA GLY A 12 2.93 0.12 18.27
C GLY A 12 4.32 0.43 17.68
N LYS A 13 5.37 -0.03 18.34
CA LYS A 13 6.76 0.16 17.89
C LYS A 13 7.15 -0.96 16.94
N GLY A 14 7.82 -0.60 15.85
CA GLY A 14 8.31 -1.56 14.88
C GLY A 14 8.99 -0.89 13.70
N TYR A 15 9.03 -1.59 12.59
CA TYR A 15 9.62 -1.13 11.35
C TYR A 15 8.60 -1.15 10.23
N PHE A 16 8.66 -0.13 9.38
CA PHE A 16 7.98 -0.07 8.09
C PHE A 16 8.97 -0.52 7.03
N ALA A 17 8.63 -1.59 6.31
CA ALA A 17 9.48 -2.18 5.28
C ALA A 17 8.78 -2.12 3.92
N ILE A 18 9.50 -1.65 2.91
CA ILE A 18 9.08 -1.72 1.51
C ILE A 18 9.95 -2.75 0.82
N LEU A 19 9.29 -3.68 0.12
CA LEU A 19 9.92 -4.70 -0.70
C LEU A 19 9.50 -4.48 -2.15
N ILE A 20 10.49 -4.31 -3.03
CA ILE A 20 10.29 -4.06 -4.45
C ILE A 20 10.82 -5.27 -5.22
N ASP A 21 9.89 -6.03 -5.81
CA ASP A 21 10.19 -7.11 -6.75
C ASP A 21 10.04 -6.59 -8.19
N GLN A 22 11.13 -6.64 -8.95
CA GLN A 22 11.18 -6.18 -10.35
C GLN A 22 11.01 -7.33 -11.36
N GLY A 23 10.68 -8.52 -10.88
CA GLY A 23 10.45 -9.70 -11.71
C GLY A 23 11.68 -10.57 -11.90
N GLU A 24 11.52 -11.57 -12.77
CA GLU A 24 12.44 -12.70 -12.90
C GLU A 24 13.89 -12.28 -13.15
N GLY A 25 14.82 -12.89 -12.39
CA GLY A 25 16.25 -12.61 -12.48
C GLY A 25 16.73 -11.42 -11.63
N ASN A 26 15.83 -10.64 -11.03
CA ASN A 26 16.19 -9.58 -10.09
C ASN A 26 16.12 -10.08 -8.65
N ILE A 27 17.05 -9.61 -7.81
CA ILE A 27 16.96 -9.80 -6.36
C ILE A 27 16.02 -8.72 -5.83
N PRO A 28 14.96 -9.07 -5.07
CA PRO A 28 14.08 -8.07 -4.48
C PRO A 28 14.87 -7.05 -3.66
N TYR A 29 14.57 -5.78 -3.88
CA TYR A 29 15.11 -4.69 -3.07
C TYR A 29 14.27 -4.55 -1.80
N GLN A 30 14.91 -4.30 -0.66
CA GLN A 30 14.24 -4.07 0.61
C GLN A 30 14.83 -2.84 1.28
N GLY A 31 13.98 -1.85 1.58
CA GLY A 31 14.34 -0.74 2.46
C GLY A 31 13.44 -0.72 3.68
N ILE A 32 14.02 -0.32 4.81
CA ILE A 32 13.37 -0.39 6.13
C ILE A 32 13.58 0.95 6.83
N THR A 33 12.51 1.47 7.42
CA THR A 33 12.51 2.67 8.26
C THR A 33 11.74 2.38 9.56
N PRO A 34 12.07 3.03 10.69
CA PRO A 34 11.25 2.94 11.89
C PRO A 34 9.81 3.37 11.66
N ILE A 35 8.85 2.75 12.36
CA ILE A 35 7.48 3.28 12.42
C ILE A 35 7.51 4.56 13.26
N ALA A 36 7.45 5.71 12.58
CA ALA A 36 7.58 7.05 13.15
C ALA A 36 6.67 8.05 12.43
N GLY A 37 6.57 9.28 12.95
CA GLY A 37 5.82 10.36 12.27
C GLY A 37 4.29 10.26 12.35
N GLY A 38 3.74 9.33 13.14
CA GLY A 38 2.32 9.29 13.50
C GLY A 38 1.35 8.80 12.41
N SER A 39 1.84 8.40 11.23
CA SER A 39 1.01 7.82 10.16
C SER A 39 1.83 6.93 9.22
N LEU A 40 1.16 6.01 8.50
CA LEU A 40 1.82 5.20 7.47
C LEU A 40 2.35 6.06 6.32
N SER A 41 1.68 7.17 6.00
CA SER A 41 2.15 8.15 5.02
C SER A 41 3.49 8.74 5.45
N ALA A 42 3.62 9.17 6.71
CA ALA A 42 4.88 9.70 7.23
C ALA A 42 6.02 8.65 7.16
N CYS A 43 5.74 7.39 7.52
CA CYS A 43 6.71 6.31 7.36
C CYS A 43 7.17 6.15 5.89
N ALA A 44 6.23 6.21 4.93
CA ALA A 44 6.55 6.12 3.51
C ALA A 44 7.36 7.33 3.01
N GLU A 45 7.04 8.55 3.46
CA GLU A 45 7.81 9.76 3.13
C GLU A 45 9.24 9.68 3.64
N THR A 46 9.43 9.23 4.88
CA THR A 46 10.77 8.95 5.43
C THR A 46 11.51 7.90 4.62
N TYR A 47 10.84 6.80 4.21
CA TYR A 47 11.45 5.81 3.34
C TYR A 47 11.96 6.44 2.05
N PHE A 48 11.13 7.23 1.36
CA PHE A 48 11.51 7.83 0.08
C PHE A 48 12.62 8.86 0.23
N ALA A 49 12.61 9.68 1.29
CA ALA A 49 13.69 10.62 1.57
C ALA A 49 15.01 9.90 1.90
N GLN A 50 14.97 8.87 2.75
CA GLN A 50 16.18 8.23 3.27
C GLN A 50 16.76 7.15 2.34
N SER A 51 15.91 6.30 1.76
CA SER A 51 16.34 5.13 1.00
C SER A 51 16.44 5.41 -0.50
N GLU A 52 15.50 6.20 -1.03
CA GLU A 52 15.44 6.51 -2.46
C GLU A 52 16.04 7.88 -2.80
N GLN A 53 16.24 8.76 -1.80
CA GLN A 53 16.62 10.17 -2.00
C GLN A 53 15.65 10.90 -2.95
N LEU A 54 14.37 10.57 -2.84
CA LEU A 54 13.29 11.16 -3.63
C LEU A 54 12.30 11.85 -2.71
N PRO A 55 12.36 13.20 -2.58
CA PRO A 55 11.35 13.98 -1.90
C PRO A 55 9.95 13.57 -2.36
N THR A 56 9.18 13.03 -1.44
CA THR A 56 7.86 12.46 -1.70
C THR A 56 6.90 12.94 -0.61
N ARG A 57 5.68 13.32 -1.01
CA ARG A 57 4.63 13.77 -0.11
C ARG A 57 3.32 13.08 -0.49
N PHE A 58 2.58 12.64 0.53
CA PHE A 58 1.25 12.06 0.38
C PHE A 58 0.20 12.92 1.04
N ALA A 59 -0.93 13.07 0.37
CA ALA A 59 -2.20 13.46 0.98
C ALA A 59 -3.17 12.29 0.77
N LEU A 60 -3.44 11.52 1.82
CA LEU A 60 -4.33 10.35 1.78
C LEU A 60 -5.53 10.59 2.68
N SER A 61 -6.69 10.14 2.24
CA SER A 61 -7.91 10.17 3.03
C SER A 61 -8.74 8.92 2.78
N PHE A 62 -9.57 8.56 3.75
CA PHE A 62 -10.54 7.48 3.63
C PHE A 62 -11.76 7.81 4.47
N GLY A 63 -12.93 7.33 4.04
CA GLY A 63 -14.17 7.66 4.72
C GLY A 63 -15.35 6.94 4.12
N LYS A 64 -16.46 6.96 4.86
CA LYS A 64 -17.72 6.43 4.36
C LYS A 64 -18.39 7.48 3.49
N ASN A 65 -18.74 7.09 2.28
CA ASN A 65 -19.45 7.90 1.32
C ASN A 65 -20.91 7.43 1.23
N GLN A 66 -21.82 8.38 1.01
CA GLN A 66 -23.24 8.11 0.79
C GLN A 66 -23.75 9.01 -0.34
N THR A 67 -23.97 8.42 -1.51
CA THR A 67 -24.59 9.08 -2.65
C THR A 67 -26.10 8.84 -2.63
N PRO A 68 -26.94 9.83 -2.99
CA PRO A 68 -28.38 9.59 -3.16
C PRO A 68 -28.65 8.44 -4.14
N GLY A 69 -29.38 7.41 -3.68
CA GLY A 69 -29.69 6.23 -4.49
C GLY A 69 -28.71 5.06 -4.37
N GLU A 70 -27.59 5.25 -3.66
CA GLU A 70 -26.62 4.19 -3.39
C GLU A 70 -26.56 3.86 -1.89
N GLY A 71 -26.12 2.64 -1.57
CA GLY A 71 -25.79 2.25 -0.21
C GLY A 71 -24.54 2.99 0.29
N MET A 72 -24.44 3.13 1.61
CA MET A 72 -23.22 3.62 2.27
C MET A 72 -22.06 2.67 1.95
N HIS A 73 -20.96 3.19 1.43
CA HIS A 73 -19.76 2.42 1.10
C HIS A 73 -18.49 3.18 1.48
N TRP A 74 -17.39 2.46 1.69
CA TRP A 74 -16.09 3.08 1.97
C TRP A 74 -15.44 3.57 0.69
N ARG A 75 -14.78 4.73 0.76
CA ARG A 75 -13.90 5.24 -0.28
C ARG A 75 -12.57 5.61 0.35
N ALA A 76 -11.49 5.42 -0.40
CA ALA A 76 -10.17 5.89 -0.08
C ALA A 76 -9.57 6.52 -1.33
N GLY A 77 -8.73 7.53 -1.14
CA GLY A 77 -8.19 8.33 -2.22
C GLY A 77 -7.06 9.20 -1.72
N GLY A 78 -6.30 9.75 -2.65
CA GLY A 78 -5.17 10.56 -2.30
C GLY A 78 -4.36 11.05 -3.49
N ILE A 79 -3.40 11.91 -3.18
CA ILE A 79 -2.41 12.42 -4.11
C ILE A 79 -1.03 12.06 -3.57
N MET A 80 -0.17 11.55 -4.46
CA MET A 80 1.27 11.43 -4.22
C MET A 80 1.98 12.44 -5.11
N ILE A 81 2.87 13.22 -4.51
CA ILE A 81 3.77 14.13 -5.23
C ILE A 81 5.18 13.65 -4.98
N GLN A 82 5.95 13.51 -6.05
CA GLN A 82 7.34 13.10 -5.97
C GLN A 82 8.19 13.99 -6.87
N GLN A 83 9.31 14.46 -6.33
CA GLN A 83 10.30 15.17 -7.10
C GLN A 83 11.13 14.18 -7.91
N MET A 84 11.23 14.42 -9.22
CA MET A 84 12.07 13.61 -10.09
C MET A 84 13.55 13.99 -9.91
N PRO A 85 14.48 13.01 -9.90
CA PRO A 85 15.88 13.28 -9.69
C PRO A 85 16.49 14.08 -10.86
N LYS A 86 17.43 14.98 -10.56
CA LYS A 86 18.34 15.54 -11.56
C LYS A 86 19.54 14.61 -11.75
N ALA A 87 20.24 14.74 -12.87
CA ALA A 87 21.39 13.90 -13.24
C ALA A 87 22.62 13.98 -12.29
N SER A 88 22.59 14.78 -11.22
CA SER A 88 23.68 14.86 -10.25
C SER A 88 23.15 15.32 -8.87
N PRO A 89 22.85 14.38 -7.95
CA PRO A 89 22.43 14.73 -6.59
C PRO A 89 23.65 15.01 -5.71
N THR A 90 23.67 16.15 -5.03
CA THR A 90 24.49 16.37 -3.83
C THR A 90 23.53 16.28 -2.66
N VAL A 91 23.69 15.28 -1.80
CA VAL A 91 22.78 15.04 -0.66
C VAL A 91 23.58 15.17 0.63
N THR A 92 22.98 15.79 1.63
CA THR A 92 23.57 15.90 2.97
C THR A 92 23.30 14.62 3.77
N GLU A 93 24.29 14.11 4.52
CA GLU A 93 24.16 12.86 5.29
C GLU A 93 23.46 13.03 6.65
N GLU A 94 23.22 14.27 7.10
CA GLU A 94 22.61 14.57 8.40
C GLU A 94 21.14 14.97 8.23
N GLY A 95 20.22 14.15 8.77
CA GLY A 95 18.77 14.40 8.72
C GLY A 95 18.24 15.25 9.86
N SER A 96 17.32 16.16 9.54
CA SER A 96 16.70 17.09 10.49
C SER A 96 15.51 16.50 11.27
N GLY A 97 15.06 15.28 10.91
CA GLY A 97 13.91 14.60 11.50
C GLY A 97 14.15 13.89 12.83
N GLU A 98 13.07 13.31 13.38
CA GLU A 98 13.12 12.56 14.63
C GLU A 98 14.14 11.42 14.53
N GLY A 99 15.06 11.33 15.49
CA GLY A 99 16.10 10.29 15.47
C GLY A 99 17.16 10.46 14.37
N GLY A 100 17.30 11.64 13.76
CA GLY A 100 18.26 11.92 12.69
C GLY A 100 17.82 11.41 11.32
N LEU A 101 16.52 11.11 11.15
CA LEU A 101 15.94 10.68 9.89
C LEU A 101 15.91 11.83 8.88
N LEU A 102 16.26 11.54 7.62
CA LEU A 102 16.18 12.52 6.54
C LEU A 102 14.73 12.89 6.25
N GLN A 103 14.48 14.19 6.09
CA GLN A 103 13.25 14.76 5.56
C GLN A 103 13.43 15.15 4.10
N ALA A 104 12.33 15.42 3.41
CA ALA A 104 12.34 15.81 2.00
C ALA A 104 13.19 17.08 1.75
N GLU A 105 13.21 18.00 2.71
CA GLU A 105 13.92 19.27 2.66
C GLU A 105 15.44 19.10 2.78
N ASP A 106 15.90 18.03 3.44
CA ASP A 106 17.33 17.73 3.61
C ASP A 106 18.00 17.25 2.30
N VAL A 107 17.17 16.83 1.33
CA VAL A 107 17.59 16.32 0.01
C VAL A 107 17.65 17.44 -1.03
N LEU A 108 17.04 18.61 -0.77
CA LEU A 108 16.83 19.66 -1.75
C LEU A 108 17.64 20.92 -1.48
N GLU A 109 18.15 21.54 -2.56
CA GLU A 109 18.92 22.78 -2.48
C GLU A 109 18.35 23.88 -3.40
N GLY A 110 18.42 25.13 -2.94
CA GLY A 110 18.11 26.31 -3.74
C GLY A 110 16.68 26.32 -4.31
N ALA A 111 16.55 26.60 -5.61
CA ALA A 111 15.25 26.74 -6.28
C ALA A 111 14.39 25.46 -6.27
N GLU A 112 14.98 24.28 -6.04
CA GLU A 112 14.22 23.04 -5.91
C GLU A 112 13.45 22.99 -4.60
N SER A 113 14.08 23.43 -3.51
CA SER A 113 13.42 23.56 -2.21
C SER A 113 12.24 24.54 -2.31
N GLU A 114 12.41 25.68 -2.98
CA GLU A 114 11.32 26.65 -3.18
C GLU A 114 10.15 26.07 -3.98
N ASN A 115 10.42 25.37 -5.09
CA ASN A 115 9.39 24.70 -5.89
C ASN A 115 8.69 23.59 -5.09
N TRP A 116 9.44 22.83 -4.30
CA TRP A 116 8.91 21.79 -3.44
C TRP A 116 7.98 22.37 -2.37
N GLU A 117 8.38 23.45 -1.69
CA GLU A 117 7.53 24.17 -0.74
C GLU A 117 6.25 24.68 -1.40
N HIS A 118 6.35 25.28 -2.59
CA HIS A 118 5.18 25.76 -3.35
C HIS A 118 4.17 24.63 -3.61
N VAL A 119 4.64 23.51 -4.17
CA VAL A 119 3.78 22.37 -4.48
C VAL A 119 3.19 21.72 -3.22
N LYS A 120 3.94 21.65 -2.12
CA LYS A 120 3.43 21.19 -0.82
C LYS A 120 2.35 22.10 -0.26
N ILE A 121 2.53 23.42 -0.33
CA ILE A 121 1.53 24.38 0.12
C ILE A 121 0.22 24.18 -0.63
N LEU A 122 0.29 24.04 -1.96
CA LEU A 122 -0.89 23.76 -2.78
C LEU A 122 -1.54 22.41 -2.39
N LEU A 123 -0.75 21.35 -2.26
CA LEU A 123 -1.26 20.03 -1.86
C LEU A 123 -1.97 20.08 -0.50
N ASN A 124 -1.43 20.82 0.47
CA ASN A 124 -2.02 20.95 1.80
C ASN A 124 -3.35 21.73 1.82
N THR A 125 -3.78 22.31 0.69
CA THR A 125 -5.11 22.91 0.55
C THR A 125 -6.19 21.91 0.10
N ALA A 126 -5.81 20.68 -0.27
CA ALA A 126 -6.77 19.65 -0.65
C ALA A 126 -7.61 19.20 0.54
N GLU A 127 -8.93 19.23 0.38
CA GLU A 127 -9.89 18.79 1.39
C GLU A 127 -10.22 17.30 1.24
N ASP A 128 -10.60 16.64 2.35
CA ASP A 128 -11.00 15.23 2.33
C ASP A 128 -12.09 14.95 1.29
N ILE A 129 -13.10 15.84 1.19
CA ILE A 129 -14.19 15.67 0.22
C ILE A 129 -13.72 15.77 -1.23
N GLU A 130 -12.58 16.41 -1.50
CA GLU A 130 -12.00 16.45 -2.84
C GLU A 130 -11.22 15.17 -3.15
N LEU A 131 -10.61 14.56 -2.12
CA LEU A 131 -9.86 13.31 -2.24
C LEU A 131 -10.76 12.08 -2.32
N ILE A 132 -11.85 12.04 -1.55
CA ILE A 132 -12.73 10.85 -1.41
C ILE A 132 -14.22 11.11 -1.70
N GLY A 133 -14.61 12.35 -1.97
CA GLY A 133 -15.99 12.70 -2.32
C GLY A 133 -16.37 12.30 -3.74
N PRO A 134 -17.67 12.19 -4.05
CA PRO A 134 -18.14 11.66 -5.33
C PRO A 134 -18.12 12.73 -6.44
N THR A 135 -17.82 13.98 -6.10
CA THR A 135 -18.04 15.14 -6.97
C THR A 135 -16.82 15.60 -7.75
N VAL A 136 -15.61 15.39 -7.23
CA VAL A 136 -14.36 15.83 -7.87
C VAL A 136 -13.64 14.60 -8.41
N GLN A 137 -13.32 14.63 -9.70
CA GLN A 137 -12.51 13.57 -10.31
C GLN A 137 -11.02 13.79 -10.00
N PRO A 138 -10.20 12.74 -9.82
CA PRO A 138 -8.78 12.90 -9.49
C PRO A 138 -8.02 13.78 -10.49
N THR A 139 -8.32 13.66 -11.78
CA THR A 139 -7.72 14.47 -12.84
C THR A 139 -8.09 15.94 -12.76
N GLU A 140 -9.33 16.25 -12.38
CA GLU A 140 -9.81 17.62 -12.15
C GLU A 140 -9.15 18.23 -10.91
N LEU A 141 -8.97 17.45 -9.85
CA LEU A 141 -8.30 17.91 -8.64
C LEU A 141 -6.85 18.34 -8.92
N LEU A 142 -6.11 17.58 -9.75
CA LEU A 142 -4.76 17.96 -10.15
C LEU A 142 -4.73 19.31 -10.87
N VAL A 143 -5.65 19.54 -11.81
CA VAL A 143 -5.75 20.82 -12.52
C VAL A 143 -6.14 21.93 -11.54
N ARG A 144 -7.06 21.67 -10.62
CA ARG A 144 -7.51 22.67 -9.64
C ARG A 144 -6.38 23.12 -8.72
N LEU A 145 -5.63 22.18 -8.15
CA LEU A 145 -4.52 22.47 -7.23
C LEU A 145 -3.36 23.18 -7.94
N PHE A 146 -2.99 22.72 -9.14
CA PHE A 146 -1.78 23.17 -9.83
C PHE A 146 -2.05 24.05 -11.07
N ASN A 147 -3.22 24.68 -11.18
CA ASN A 147 -3.65 25.38 -12.40
C ASN A 147 -2.64 26.42 -12.94
N GLN A 148 -1.87 27.07 -12.05
CA GLN A 148 -0.88 28.09 -12.42
C GLN A 148 0.43 27.49 -12.96
N ASP A 149 0.69 26.21 -12.65
CA ASP A 149 1.92 25.50 -13.01
C ASP A 149 1.80 24.74 -14.34
N GLY A 150 0.59 24.69 -14.93
CA GLY A 150 0.33 24.06 -16.22
C GLY A 150 0.52 22.53 -16.22
N PRO A 151 -0.15 21.77 -15.33
CA PRO A 151 0.07 20.35 -15.18
C PRO A 151 -0.36 19.59 -16.45
N ARG A 152 0.45 18.59 -16.81
CA ARG A 152 0.06 17.62 -17.83
C ARG A 152 -0.65 16.44 -17.17
N VAL A 153 -1.93 16.27 -17.49
CA VAL A 153 -2.74 15.15 -17.02
C VAL A 153 -2.68 14.00 -18.03
N PHE A 154 -2.50 12.78 -17.53
CA PHE A 154 -2.48 11.55 -18.33
C PHE A 154 -3.78 10.76 -18.17
N GLU A 155 -3.98 9.76 -19.03
CA GLU A 155 -5.11 8.84 -18.93
C GLU A 155 -5.07 8.07 -17.60
N PRO A 156 -6.21 7.98 -16.88
CA PRO A 156 -6.27 7.25 -15.63
C PRO A 156 -6.11 5.74 -15.87
N GLN A 157 -5.38 5.08 -14.97
CA GLN A 157 -5.30 3.63 -14.93
C GLN A 157 -6.24 3.10 -13.84
N PRO A 158 -7.15 2.16 -14.15
CA PRO A 158 -8.03 1.59 -13.14
C PRO A 158 -7.22 0.76 -12.14
N ILE A 159 -7.54 0.92 -10.85
CA ILE A 159 -6.97 0.14 -9.76
C ILE A 159 -8.06 -0.80 -9.26
N GLU A 160 -7.75 -2.10 -9.22
CA GLU A 160 -8.65 -3.14 -8.76
C GLU A 160 -7.95 -4.00 -7.71
N PHE A 161 -8.74 -4.56 -6.78
CA PHE A 161 -8.22 -5.54 -5.85
C PHE A 161 -7.85 -6.82 -6.61
N GLY A 162 -6.60 -7.28 -6.47
CA GLY A 162 -6.11 -8.49 -7.09
C GLY A 162 -5.40 -9.39 -6.07
N CYS A 163 -5.88 -10.63 -5.92
CA CYS A 163 -5.18 -11.67 -5.18
C CYS A 163 -4.91 -12.86 -6.10
N THR A 164 -3.73 -13.45 -5.99
CA THR A 164 -3.33 -14.57 -6.85
C THR A 164 -3.69 -15.93 -6.26
N CYS A 165 -4.37 -15.98 -5.11
CA CYS A 165 -4.81 -17.24 -4.50
C CYS A 165 -5.87 -17.93 -5.37
N SER A 166 -5.82 -19.26 -5.39
CA SER A 166 -6.82 -20.10 -6.05
C SER A 166 -6.89 -21.43 -5.34
N SER A 167 -7.99 -22.16 -5.55
CA SER A 167 -8.16 -23.54 -5.11
C SER A 167 -6.93 -24.39 -5.48
N ASP A 168 -6.48 -24.31 -6.74
CA ASP A 168 -5.32 -25.04 -7.24
C ASP A 168 -4.02 -24.72 -6.51
N ARG A 169 -3.77 -23.43 -6.21
CA ARG A 169 -2.57 -23.03 -5.47
C ARG A 169 -2.59 -23.53 -4.03
N VAL A 170 -3.75 -23.51 -3.39
CA VAL A 170 -3.90 -24.06 -2.04
C VAL A 170 -3.67 -25.57 -2.07
N ARG A 171 -4.27 -26.30 -3.02
CA ARG A 171 -4.01 -27.74 -3.23
C ARG A 171 -2.54 -28.03 -3.46
N GLN A 172 -1.86 -27.23 -4.28
CA GLN A 172 -0.43 -27.35 -4.54
C GLN A 172 0.40 -27.15 -3.27
N SER A 173 0.03 -26.21 -2.39
CA SER A 173 0.72 -26.03 -1.11
C SER A 173 0.53 -27.23 -0.17
N LEU A 174 -0.62 -27.90 -0.25
CA LEU A 174 -0.96 -29.09 0.54
C LEU A 174 -0.44 -30.40 -0.07
N SER A 175 0.09 -30.37 -1.30
CA SER A 175 0.49 -31.59 -2.02
C SER A 175 1.68 -32.33 -1.39
N ILE A 176 2.38 -31.69 -0.44
CA ILE A 176 3.53 -32.29 0.26
C ILE A 176 3.12 -33.15 1.46
N TYR A 177 1.86 -33.08 1.90
CA TYR A 177 1.37 -33.81 3.07
C TYR A 177 0.84 -35.21 2.70
N SER A 178 0.96 -36.15 3.64
CA SER A 178 0.37 -37.49 3.52
C SER A 178 -1.12 -37.49 3.84
N ALA A 179 -1.88 -38.49 3.40
CA ALA A 179 -3.30 -38.60 3.74
C ALA A 179 -3.54 -38.64 5.27
N ARG A 180 -2.59 -39.23 6.02
CA ARG A 180 -2.63 -39.23 7.49
C ARG A 180 -2.51 -37.82 8.07
N ASP A 181 -1.58 -37.01 7.55
CA ASP A 181 -1.37 -35.66 8.05
C ASP A 181 -2.54 -34.73 7.68
N ILE A 182 -3.11 -34.91 6.48
CA ILE A 182 -4.37 -34.26 6.07
C ILE A 182 -5.53 -34.66 7.00
N GLY A 183 -5.59 -35.92 7.43
CA GLY A 183 -6.57 -36.38 8.42
C GLY A 183 -6.50 -35.63 9.74
N HIS A 184 -5.31 -35.18 10.17
CA HIS A 184 -5.16 -34.34 11.37
C HIS A 184 -5.59 -32.87 11.16
N MET A 185 -5.71 -32.44 9.90
CA MET A 185 -6.19 -31.10 9.51
C MET A 185 -7.70 -31.10 9.22
N THR A 186 -8.33 -32.26 9.21
CA THR A 186 -9.75 -32.42 8.91
C THR A 186 -10.58 -32.01 10.13
N THR A 187 -11.58 -31.17 9.92
CA THR A 187 -12.51 -30.70 10.97
C THR A 187 -13.49 -31.81 11.37
N ASP A 188 -14.24 -31.59 12.46
CA ASP A 188 -15.30 -32.51 12.90
C ASP A 188 -16.40 -32.72 11.85
N GLU A 189 -16.54 -31.78 10.90
CA GLU A 189 -17.48 -31.83 9.77
C GLU A 189 -16.95 -32.66 8.59
N GLY A 190 -15.72 -33.16 8.68
CA GLY A 190 -15.12 -34.03 7.67
C GLY A 190 -14.49 -33.30 6.48
N ILE A 191 -14.24 -31.99 6.61
CA ILE A 191 -13.63 -31.15 5.56
C ILE A 191 -12.29 -30.58 6.00
N VAL A 192 -11.48 -30.14 5.04
CA VAL A 192 -10.30 -29.30 5.30
C VAL A 192 -10.59 -27.88 4.82
N THR A 193 -10.37 -26.91 5.71
CA THR A 193 -10.56 -25.49 5.42
C THR A 193 -9.23 -24.76 5.30
N ALA A 194 -9.13 -23.80 4.40
CA ALA A 194 -7.97 -22.92 4.28
C ALA A 194 -8.40 -21.48 4.00
N ASP A 195 -7.82 -20.54 4.77
CA ASP A 195 -8.06 -19.11 4.61
C ASP A 195 -6.85 -18.43 3.98
N CYS A 196 -7.07 -17.71 2.88
CA CYS A 196 -6.04 -16.86 2.31
C CYS A 196 -5.78 -15.66 3.24
N GLN A 197 -4.57 -15.56 3.79
CA GLN A 197 -4.18 -14.48 4.70
C GLN A 197 -4.04 -13.10 4.01
N PHE A 198 -4.16 -13.04 2.68
CA PHE A 198 -4.09 -11.78 1.93
C PHE A 198 -5.47 -11.22 1.58
N CYS A 199 -6.35 -12.04 1.00
CA CYS A 199 -7.68 -11.60 0.57
C CYS A 199 -8.82 -12.05 1.48
N GLY A 200 -8.56 -12.94 2.45
CA GLY A 200 -9.59 -13.52 3.30
C GLY A 200 -10.51 -14.53 2.61
N ALA A 201 -10.18 -14.98 1.39
CA ALA A 201 -10.95 -16.03 0.72
C ALA A 201 -10.89 -17.34 1.52
N HIS A 202 -12.06 -17.94 1.73
CA HIS A 202 -12.22 -19.23 2.38
C HIS A 202 -12.33 -20.34 1.34
N TYR A 203 -11.55 -21.40 1.53
CA TYR A 203 -11.55 -22.59 0.68
C TYR A 203 -11.91 -23.81 1.50
N GLU A 204 -12.78 -24.66 0.96
CA GLU A 204 -13.18 -25.93 1.54
C GLU A 204 -12.82 -27.07 0.59
N PHE A 205 -12.29 -28.16 1.14
CA PHE A 205 -11.82 -29.30 0.38
C PHE A 205 -12.26 -30.62 1.01
N ASP A 206 -12.56 -31.60 0.16
CA ASP A 206 -12.62 -33.00 0.59
C ASP A 206 -11.19 -33.47 0.91
N PRO A 207 -10.92 -33.99 2.13
CA PRO A 207 -9.62 -34.53 2.52
C PRO A 207 -9.02 -35.53 1.52
N LYS A 208 -9.86 -36.32 0.82
CA LYS A 208 -9.42 -37.32 -0.16
C LYS A 208 -8.77 -36.73 -1.41
N THR A 209 -9.09 -35.47 -1.70
CA THR A 209 -8.59 -34.75 -2.88
C THR A 209 -7.27 -34.00 -2.61
N LEU A 210 -6.68 -34.17 -1.42
CA LEU A 210 -5.52 -33.43 -0.94
C LEU A 210 -4.33 -34.35 -0.61
N GLY A 211 -3.13 -33.77 -0.59
CA GLY A 211 -1.88 -34.50 -0.35
C GLY A 211 -1.33 -35.21 -1.59
N PHE A 212 -0.16 -35.84 -1.45
CA PHE A 212 0.45 -36.58 -2.57
C PHE A 212 -0.23 -37.93 -2.85
N GLU A 213 -1.10 -38.40 -1.94
CA GLU A 213 -1.93 -39.60 -2.09
C GLU A 213 -3.36 -39.27 -2.57
N ALA A 214 -3.60 -38.03 -3.02
CA ALA A 214 -4.91 -37.57 -3.44
C ALA A 214 -5.54 -38.48 -4.51
N GLU A 215 -6.80 -38.82 -4.32
CA GLU A 215 -7.64 -39.42 -5.36
C GLU A 215 -7.79 -38.36 -6.46
N LYS A 216 -7.28 -38.65 -7.67
CA LYS A 216 -7.44 -37.75 -8.81
C LYS A 216 -8.91 -37.74 -9.19
N ASP A 217 -9.54 -36.56 -9.21
CA ASP A 217 -10.87 -36.37 -9.78
C ASP A 217 -10.85 -36.87 -11.24
N GLU A 218 -11.55 -37.97 -11.52
CA GLU A 218 -11.91 -38.38 -12.87
C GLU A 218 -13.13 -37.55 -13.32
N SER A 219 -12.91 -36.29 -13.68
CA SER A 219 -13.91 -35.48 -14.37
C SER A 219 -13.28 -34.42 -15.26
#